data_AF-A0A1Q4H7P3-F1
#
_entry.id   AF-A0A1Q4H7P3-F1
#
_cell.length_a   1.000
_cell.length_b   1.000
_cell.length_c   1.000
_cell.angle_alpha   90.00
_cell.angle_beta   90.00
_cell.angle_gamma   90.00
#
_symmetry.space_group_name_H-M   'P 1'
#
loop_
_entity.id
_entity.type
_entity.pdbx_description
1 polymer ?
#
loop_
_entity_poly.entity_id
_entity_poly.type
_entity_poly.pdbx_seq_one_letter_code
_entity_poly.pdbx_strand_id
1 'polypeptide(L)'
;VAWEAARPDQVWAVLSGVVAWASGKGTKDAWMTAWGPLVDAATHGAPDVAGAAARALSVAMPAGAKPPAAARKFKDVMIAAGLDVGSAA
;
A
#
# COMPACT_ATOMS: atom_id res chain seq x y z
N VAL A 1 -11.60 -1.05 8.97
CA VAL A 1 -12.31 -2.19 8.33
C VAL A 1 -11.85 -3.45 9.04
N ALA A 2 -12.70 -4.45 9.29
CA ALA A 2 -12.25 -5.71 9.87
C ALA A 2 -11.57 -6.55 8.77
N TRP A 3 -10.31 -6.22 8.46
CA TRP A 3 -9.57 -6.76 7.32
C TRP A 3 -9.43 -8.29 7.38
N GLU A 4 -9.19 -8.83 8.57
CA GLU A 4 -9.09 -10.26 8.86
C GLU A 4 -10.36 -11.07 8.57
N ALA A 5 -11.53 -10.42 8.62
CA ALA A 5 -12.83 -11.05 8.36
C ALA A 5 -13.40 -10.70 6.98
N ALA A 6 -12.74 -9.80 6.25
CA ALA A 6 -13.18 -9.35 4.93
C ALA A 6 -12.78 -10.36 3.85
N ARG A 7 -13.65 -10.54 2.84
CA ARG A 7 -13.29 -11.35 1.69
C ARG A 7 -12.17 -10.67 0.88
N PRO A 8 -11.22 -11.41 0.30
CA PRO A 8 -10.12 -10.81 -0.46
C PRO A 8 -10.55 -9.87 -1.60
N ASP A 9 -11.66 -10.16 -2.29
CA ASP A 9 -12.19 -9.30 -3.36
C ASP A 9 -12.75 -7.96 -2.82
N GLN A 10 -13.30 -7.95 -1.61
CA GLN A 10 -13.74 -6.72 -0.96
C GLN A 10 -12.54 -5.87 -0.53
N VAL A 11 -11.50 -6.50 0.04
CA VAL A 11 -10.25 -5.80 0.37
C VAL A 11 -9.65 -5.21 -0.91
N TRP A 12 -9.61 -5.97 -1.99
CA TRP A 12 -9.10 -5.51 -3.28
C TRP A 12 -9.88 -4.30 -3.81
N ALA A 13 -11.21 -4.35 -3.79
CA ALA A 13 -12.04 -3.24 -4.25
C ALA A 13 -11.79 -1.95 -3.45
N VAL A 14 -11.68 -2.06 -2.12
CA VAL A 14 -11.41 -0.92 -1.24
C VAL A 14 -10.01 -0.34 -1.49
N LEU A 15 -8.97 -1.18 -1.48
CA LEU A 15 -7.60 -0.69 -1.64
C LEU A 15 -7.35 -0.16 -3.06
N SER A 16 -7.96 -0.76 -4.09
CA SER A 16 -7.91 -0.23 -5.46
C SER A 16 -8.58 1.14 -5.57
N GLY A 17 -9.69 1.36 -4.87
CA GLY A 17 -10.35 2.67 -4.80
C GLY A 17 -9.47 3.73 -4.13
N VAL A 18 -8.76 3.36 -3.05
CA VAL A 18 -7.77 4.24 -2.39
C VAL A 18 -6.64 4.61 -3.33
N VAL A 19 -6.08 3.64 -4.07
CA VAL A 19 -5.03 3.88 -5.07
C VAL A 19 -5.53 4.79 -6.20
N ALA A 20 -6.74 4.54 -6.73
CA ALA A 20 -7.33 5.34 -7.79
C ALA A 20 -7.58 6.79 -7.33
N TRP A 21 -8.08 6.98 -6.11
CA TRP A 21 -8.26 8.30 -5.52
C TRP A 21 -6.92 9.07 -5.40
N ALA A 22 -5.88 8.42 -4.88
CA ALA A 22 -4.56 9.03 -4.72
C ALA A 22 -3.94 9.41 -6.07
N SER A 23 -4.01 8.48 -7.02
CA SER A 23 -3.53 8.67 -8.40
C SER A 23 -4.25 9.82 -9.09
N GLY A 24 -5.59 9.89 -8.96
CA GLY A 24 -6.39 10.96 -9.56
C GLY A 24 -6.14 12.33 -8.93
N LYS A 25 -5.78 12.39 -7.65
CA LYS A 25 -5.36 13.64 -6.99
C LYS A 25 -3.95 14.06 -7.42
N GLY A 26 -3.03 13.13 -7.62
CA GLY A 26 -1.67 13.40 -8.11
C GLY A 26 -0.81 14.25 -7.16
N THR A 27 -1.24 14.48 -5.93
CA THR A 27 -0.51 15.27 -4.93
C THR A 27 0.28 14.37 -3.99
N LYS A 28 1.40 14.91 -3.48
CA LYS A 28 2.19 14.23 -2.46
C LYS A 28 1.37 13.89 -1.22
N ASP A 29 0.51 14.81 -0.78
CA ASP A 29 -0.30 14.60 0.42
C ASP A 29 -1.31 13.47 0.23
N ALA A 30 -2.03 13.44 -0.89
CA ALA A 30 -2.96 12.35 -1.19
C ALA A 30 -2.25 10.99 -1.29
N TRP A 31 -1.09 10.97 -1.95
CA TRP A 31 -0.25 9.78 -2.04
C TRP A 31 0.21 9.29 -0.65
N MET A 32 0.64 10.21 0.22
CA MET A 32 1.04 9.89 1.60
C MET A 32 -0.14 9.38 2.44
N THR A 33 -1.32 9.98 2.30
CA THR A 33 -2.55 9.54 3.00
C THR A 33 -2.97 8.14 2.58
N ALA A 34 -2.84 7.81 1.29
CA ALA A 34 -3.24 6.51 0.74
C ALA A 34 -2.44 5.34 1.31
N TRP A 35 -1.22 5.56 1.81
CA TRP A 35 -0.46 4.52 2.50
C TRP A 35 -1.14 4.01 3.77
N GLY A 36 -1.95 4.84 4.46
CA GLY A 36 -2.59 4.47 5.72
C GLY A 36 -3.45 3.20 5.63
N PRO A 37 -4.49 3.16 4.77
CA PRO A 37 -5.32 1.98 4.59
C PRO A 37 -4.57 0.73 4.11
N LEU A 38 -3.54 0.90 3.26
CA LEU A 38 -2.71 -0.21 2.78
C LEU A 38 -1.90 -0.84 3.92
N VAL A 39 -1.31 0.01 4.76
CA VAL A 39 -0.60 -0.37 5.98
C VAL A 39 -1.53 -1.09 6.96
N ASP A 40 -2.72 -0.54 7.19
CA ASP A 40 -3.70 -1.10 8.12
C ASP A 40 -4.20 -2.49 7.67
N ALA A 41 -4.45 -2.66 6.37
CA ALA A 41 -4.82 -3.96 5.79
C ALA A 41 -3.67 -4.98 5.88
N ALA A 42 -2.43 -4.54 5.67
CA ALA A 42 -1.27 -5.40 5.79
C ALA A 42 -1.03 -5.91 7.21
N THR A 43 -1.24 -5.09 8.25
CA THR A 43 -1.07 -5.52 9.64
C THR A 43 -2.19 -6.42 10.15
N HIS A 44 -3.40 -6.32 9.60
CA HIS A 44 -4.60 -6.92 10.17
C HIS A 44 -5.19 -8.01 9.26
N GLY A 45 -4.35 -8.80 8.58
CA GLY A 45 -4.78 -10.05 7.96
C GLY A 45 -4.99 -10.03 6.45
N ALA A 46 -4.62 -8.96 5.73
CA ALA A 46 -4.66 -8.92 4.26
C ALA A 46 -3.34 -8.48 3.61
N PRO A 47 -2.17 -9.06 3.97
CA PRO A 47 -0.87 -8.61 3.48
C PRO A 47 -0.69 -8.75 1.96
N ASP A 48 -1.21 -9.80 1.33
CA ASP A 48 -1.02 -10.04 -0.12
C ASP A 48 -1.76 -9.00 -0.96
N VAL A 49 -3.03 -8.73 -0.62
CA VAL A 49 -3.86 -7.74 -1.31
C VAL A 49 -3.31 -6.33 -1.07
N ALA A 50 -2.85 -6.05 0.14
CA ALA A 50 -2.18 -4.80 0.47
C ALA A 50 -0.86 -4.60 -0.29
N GLY A 51 -0.06 -5.66 -0.46
CA GLY A 51 1.17 -5.62 -1.24
C GLY A 51 0.94 -5.31 -2.71
N ALA A 52 -0.07 -5.95 -3.33
CA ALA A 52 -0.46 -5.66 -4.70
C ALA A 52 -0.91 -4.20 -4.86
N ALA A 53 -1.72 -3.68 -3.94
CA ALA A 53 -2.14 -2.28 -3.94
C ALA A 53 -0.96 -1.31 -3.69
N ALA A 54 -0.02 -1.67 -2.82
CA ALA A 54 1.19 -0.88 -2.55
C ALA A 54 2.09 -0.75 -3.77
N ARG A 55 2.21 -1.80 -4.59
CA ARG A 55 2.89 -1.74 -5.88
C ARG A 55 2.22 -0.73 -6.81
N ALA A 56 0.90 -0.79 -6.94
CA ALA A 56 0.16 0.16 -7.76
C ALA A 56 0.30 1.61 -7.27
N LEU A 57 0.21 1.83 -5.95
CA LEU A 57 0.41 3.16 -5.36
C LEU A 57 1.84 3.69 -5.59
N SER A 58 2.84 2.82 -5.55
CA SER A 58 4.24 3.19 -5.78
C SER A 58 4.50 3.64 -7.21
N VAL A 59 3.82 3.03 -8.20
CA VAL A 59 3.87 3.48 -9.60
C VAL A 59 3.25 4.89 -9.77
N ALA A 60 2.23 5.20 -8.97
CA ALA A 60 1.58 6.51 -8.97
C ALA A 60 2.31 7.58 -8.14
N MET A 61 3.58 7.34 -7.74
CA MET A 61 4.34 8.25 -6.90
C MET A 61 4.55 9.62 -7.57
N PRO A 62 4.09 10.73 -6.95
CA PRO A 62 4.36 12.07 -7.47
C PRO A 62 5.85 12.41 -7.42
N ALA A 63 6.31 13.27 -8.34
CA ALA A 63 7.70 13.73 -8.36
C ALA A 63 8.12 14.34 -7.01
N GLY A 64 9.27 13.92 -6.49
CA GLY A 64 9.79 14.41 -5.20
C GLY A 64 9.10 13.84 -3.95
N ALA A 65 8.12 12.94 -4.10
CA ALA A 65 7.61 12.15 -2.99
C ALA A 65 8.66 11.07 -2.60
N LYS A 66 8.61 10.66 -1.33
CA LYS A 66 9.44 9.57 -0.79
C LYS A 66 8.53 8.66 0.02
N PRO A 67 8.68 7.32 -0.05
CA PRO A 67 7.91 6.39 0.77
C PRO A 67 7.93 6.78 2.25
N PRO A 68 6.77 6.79 2.93
CA PRO A 68 6.69 7.10 4.35
C PRO A 68 7.55 6.13 5.17
N ALA A 69 8.14 6.61 6.27
CA ALA A 69 8.84 5.73 7.21
C ALA A 69 7.92 4.63 7.77
N ALA A 70 6.61 4.89 7.88
CA ALA A 70 5.62 3.89 8.26
C ALA A 70 5.54 2.74 7.25
N ALA A 71 5.70 3.00 5.94
CA ALA A 71 5.74 1.95 4.92
C ALA A 71 6.96 1.03 5.09
N ARG A 72 8.09 1.54 5.62
CA ARG A 72 9.28 0.72 5.91
C ARG A 72 9.07 -0.32 7.01
N LYS A 73 8.06 -0.14 7.88
CA LYS A 73 7.69 -1.17 8.87
C LYS A 73 7.06 -2.41 8.23
N PHE A 74 6.67 -2.30 6.95
CA PHE A 74 6.08 -3.36 6.13
C PHE A 74 7.09 -3.92 5.16
N LYS A 75 8.36 -4.04 5.60
CA LYS A 75 9.45 -4.50 4.74
C LYS A 75 9.08 -5.79 4.00
N ASP A 76 8.44 -6.74 4.68
CA ASP A 76 7.99 -8.01 4.08
C ASP A 76 6.94 -7.82 2.98
N VAL A 77 6.02 -6.85 3.15
CA VAL A 77 5.05 -6.49 2.11
C VAL A 77 5.72 -5.76 0.96
N MET A 78 6.70 -4.90 1.23
CA MET A 78 7.50 -4.25 0.19
C MET A 78 8.33 -5.27 -0.59
N ILE A 79 8.88 -6.28 0.07
CA ILE A 79 9.57 -7.42 -0.56
C ILE A 79 8.59 -8.25 -1.39
N ALA A 80 7.44 -8.64 -0.82
CA ALA A 80 6.41 -9.40 -1.53
C ALA A 80 5.86 -8.65 -2.76
N ALA A 81 5.78 -7.32 -2.69
CA ALA A 81 5.37 -6.46 -3.79
C ALA A 81 6.49 -6.21 -4.83
N GLY A 82 7.72 -6.66 -4.57
CA GLY A 82 8.90 -6.43 -5.42
C GLY A 82 9.41 -4.98 -5.40
N LEU A 83 9.15 -4.25 -4.31
CA LEU A 83 9.49 -2.84 -4.11
C LEU A 83 10.70 -2.62 -3.18
N ASP A 84 11.15 -3.68 -2.51
CA ASP A 84 12.37 -3.73 -1.70
C ASP A 84 13.03 -5.09 -1.93
N VAL A 85 14.35 -5.16 -1.83
CA VAL A 85 15.14 -6.39 -2.05
C VAL A 85 15.38 -7.19 -0.78
N GLY A 86 14.95 -6.68 0.39
CA GLY A 86 15.36 -7.25 1.67
C GLY A 86 16.85 -7.00 1.91
N SER A 87 17.29 -6.94 3.16
CA SER A 87 18.75 -6.99 3.37
C SER A 87 19.12 -8.44 3.15
N ALA A 88 19.90 -8.74 2.11
CA ALA A 88 20.67 -9.98 2.10
C ALA A 88 21.53 -9.98 3.37
N ALA A 89 21.26 -10.93 4.25
CA ALA A 89 22.21 -11.35 5.28
C ALA A 89 23.06 -12.47 4.69
#